data_AF-A0A7V7QLD0-F1
#
_entry.id   AF-A0A7V7QLD0-F1
#
_cell.length_a   1.000
_cell.length_b   1.000
_cell.length_c   1.000
_cell.angle_alpha   90.00
_cell.angle_beta   90.00
_cell.angle_gamma   90.00
#
_symmetry.space_group_name_H-M   'P 1'
#
loop_
_entity.id
_entity.type
_entity.pdbx_description
1 polymer ?
#
loop_
_entity_poly.entity_id
_entity_poly.type
_entity_poly.pdbx_seq_one_letter_code
_entity_poly.pdbx_strand_id
1 'polypeptide(L)'
;MEYDVNGEVASVYDYGVQRNSYTNQRRDASQTQYYIYDGRGSVSALTSIYGNAVVSCQYDAYGSATVNGDTYSPYQYNAEAVDWNTGLQYLRARYYNSGIGGFLTQDTYLGMLEDPLTQNLYTYTGNNPVNLMDPSGHGWLGNLLDKATEAIDKGIKTIKKQLTKHGKI
;
A
#
# COMPACT_ATOMS: atom_id res chain seq x y z
N MET A 1 3.92 -13.56 7.68
CA MET A 1 3.99 -14.86 6.97
C MET A 1 2.72 -15.05 6.16
N GLU A 2 2.79 -15.70 5.01
CA GLU A 2 1.63 -16.11 4.20
C GLU A 2 1.59 -17.63 4.09
N TYR A 3 0.39 -18.19 3.99
CA TYR A 3 0.14 -19.62 3.89
C TYR A 3 -0.37 -20.00 2.49
N ASP A 4 -0.17 -21.25 2.10
CA ASP A 4 -0.71 -21.81 0.87
C ASP A 4 -2.14 -22.35 1.04
N VAL A 5 -2.67 -22.91 -0.06
CA VAL A 5 -4.03 -23.49 -0.10
C VAL A 5 -4.20 -24.73 0.80
N ASN A 6 -3.09 -25.35 1.21
CA ASN A 6 -3.06 -26.51 2.11
C ASN A 6 -2.79 -26.09 3.57
N GLY A 7 -2.59 -24.80 3.85
CA GLY A 7 -2.27 -24.29 5.18
C GLY A 7 -0.79 -24.35 5.55
N GLU A 8 0.10 -24.70 4.62
CA GLU A 8 1.54 -24.71 4.84
C GLU A 8 2.14 -23.30 4.64
N VAL A 9 3.27 -23.02 5.30
CA VAL A 9 3.92 -21.71 5.18
C VAL A 9 4.52 -21.55 3.79
N ALA A 10 4.05 -20.56 3.04
CA ALA A 10 4.54 -20.24 1.71
C ALA A 10 5.64 -19.17 1.72
N SER A 11 5.47 -18.17 2.58
CA SER A 11 6.24 -16.93 2.58
C SER A 11 6.50 -16.43 4.00
N VAL A 12 7.74 -16.10 4.32
CA VAL A 12 8.11 -15.41 5.58
C VAL A 12 8.72 -14.05 5.24
N TYR A 13 8.40 -13.04 6.04
CA TYR A 13 8.83 -11.67 5.84
C TYR A 13 9.38 -11.10 7.16
N ASP A 14 10.57 -10.50 7.10
CA ASP A 14 11.11 -9.73 8.21
C ASP A 14 10.89 -8.24 7.98
N TYR A 15 10.54 -7.52 9.04
CA TYR A 15 10.21 -6.10 8.98
C TYR A 15 11.10 -5.28 9.93
N GLY A 16 11.52 -4.11 9.46
CA GLY A 16 11.98 -2.99 10.26
C GLY A 16 11.00 -1.82 10.14
N VAL A 17 11.49 -0.65 9.72
CA VAL A 17 10.60 0.46 9.30
C VAL A 17 9.86 0.12 8.01
N GLN A 18 10.47 -0.69 7.15
CA GLN A 18 9.90 -1.26 5.93
C GLN A 18 10.14 -2.79 5.92
N ARG A 19 9.67 -3.48 4.88
CA ARG A 19 9.93 -4.92 4.71
C ARG A 19 11.40 -5.11 4.31
N ASN A 20 12.15 -5.88 5.08
CA ASN A 20 13.59 -6.03 4.85
C ASN A 20 13.90 -7.24 3.97
N SER A 21 13.21 -8.35 4.19
CA SER A 21 13.48 -9.63 3.53
C SER A 21 12.19 -10.37 3.17
N TYR A 22 12.33 -11.30 2.24
CA TYR A 22 11.33 -12.30 1.89
C TYR A 22 12.02 -13.65 1.71
N THR A 23 11.51 -14.67 2.40
CA THR A 23 11.93 -16.06 2.21
C THR A 23 10.77 -16.86 1.61
N ASN A 24 10.97 -17.36 0.39
CA ASN A 24 10.05 -18.28 -0.26
C ASN A 24 10.35 -19.71 0.21
N GLN A 25 9.39 -20.35 0.87
CA GLN A 25 9.52 -21.71 1.41
C GLN A 25 9.10 -22.81 0.42
N ARG A 26 8.55 -22.45 -0.76
CA ARG A 26 8.07 -23.39 -1.79
C ARG A 26 9.11 -23.82 -2.82
N ARG A 27 10.29 -23.19 -2.87
CA ARG A 27 11.39 -23.63 -3.75
C ARG A 27 12.28 -24.62 -3.01
N ASP A 28 12.80 -25.63 -3.73
CA ASP A 28 13.63 -26.74 -3.22
C ASP A 28 14.86 -26.32 -2.38
N ALA A 29 15.24 -25.04 -2.42
CA ALA A 29 16.03 -24.39 -1.40
C ALA A 29 15.30 -23.11 -0.98
N SER A 30 15.08 -22.91 0.32
CA SER A 30 14.58 -21.63 0.85
C SER A 30 15.53 -20.52 0.43
N GLN A 31 15.09 -19.67 -0.50
CA GLN A 31 15.87 -18.54 -0.98
C GLN A 31 15.38 -17.28 -0.27
N THR A 32 16.18 -16.81 0.69
CA THR A 32 15.99 -15.49 1.28
C THR A 32 16.47 -14.44 0.28
N GLN A 33 15.62 -13.45 0.05
CA GLN A 33 15.89 -12.29 -0.78
C GLN A 33 15.70 -11.03 0.05
N TYR A 34 16.44 -9.97 -0.29
CA TYR A 34 16.38 -8.70 0.42
C TYR A 34 15.82 -7.61 -0.48
N TYR A 35 14.93 -6.78 0.08
CA TYR A 35 14.35 -5.65 -0.61
C TYR A 35 15.31 -4.47 -0.64
N ILE A 36 15.49 -3.89 -1.82
CA ILE A 36 16.10 -2.58 -2.02
C ILE A 36 14.99 -1.63 -2.45
N TYR A 37 15.00 -0.44 -1.87
CA TYR A 37 14.00 0.58 -2.12
C TYR A 37 14.60 1.78 -2.86
N ASP A 38 13.79 2.44 -3.68
CA ASP A 38 14.13 3.77 -4.21
C ASP A 38 13.95 4.86 -3.14
N GLY A 39 14.30 6.10 -3.49
CA GLY A 39 14.21 7.25 -2.58
C GLY A 39 12.79 7.57 -2.09
N ARG A 40 11.76 6.94 -2.66
CA ARG A 40 10.36 7.10 -2.28
C ARG A 40 9.81 5.90 -1.50
N GLY A 41 10.57 4.82 -1.41
CA GLY A 41 10.15 3.60 -0.73
C GLY A 41 9.45 2.59 -1.64
N SER A 42 9.50 2.74 -2.97
CA SER A 42 9.09 1.66 -3.89
C SER A 42 10.21 0.63 -4.01
N VAL A 43 9.87 -0.64 -4.21
CA VAL A 43 10.88 -1.70 -4.39
C VAL A 43 11.63 -1.48 -5.70
N SER A 44 12.91 -1.15 -5.64
CA SER A 44 13.77 -0.96 -6.82
C SER A 44 14.54 -2.22 -7.20
N ALA A 45 14.82 -3.11 -6.25
CA ALA A 45 15.42 -4.40 -6.53
C ALA A 45 15.12 -5.44 -5.44
N LEU A 46 15.27 -6.71 -5.82
CA LEU A 46 15.47 -7.83 -4.90
C LEU A 46 16.88 -8.36 -5.09
N THR A 47 17.59 -8.61 -3.99
CA THR A 47 18.91 -9.25 -4.02
C THR A 47 18.88 -10.63 -3.40
N SER A 48 19.72 -11.53 -3.91
CA SER A 48 20.03 -12.81 -3.26
C SER A 48 20.83 -12.61 -1.98
N ILE A 49 21.00 -13.67 -1.19
CA ILE A 49 21.89 -13.69 -0.01
C ILE A 49 23.35 -13.34 -0.32
N TYR A 50 23.77 -13.41 -1.58
CA TYR A 50 25.12 -13.05 -2.03
C TYR A 50 25.22 -11.61 -2.52
N GLY A 51 24.14 -10.82 -2.44
CA GLY A 51 24.10 -9.42 -2.85
C GLY A 51 23.86 -9.20 -4.35
N ASN A 52 23.78 -10.26 -5.16
CA ASN A 52 23.44 -10.14 -6.59
C ASN A 52 21.95 -9.78 -6.74
N ALA A 53 21.64 -8.82 -7.61
CA ALA A 53 20.26 -8.47 -7.97
C ALA A 53 19.62 -9.63 -8.75
N VAL A 54 18.47 -10.10 -8.29
CA VAL A 54 17.64 -11.14 -8.93
C VAL A 54 16.41 -10.56 -9.62
N VAL A 55 15.96 -9.38 -9.17
CA VAL A 55 14.93 -8.57 -9.80
C VAL A 55 15.36 -7.11 -9.70
N SER A 56 15.12 -6.33 -10.74
CA SER A 56 15.15 -4.87 -10.70
C SER A 56 13.85 -4.31 -11.27
N CYS A 57 13.39 -3.22 -10.68
CA CYS A 57 12.15 -2.55 -11.05
C CYS A 57 12.42 -1.05 -11.22
N GLN A 58 11.88 -0.47 -12.28
CA GLN A 58 11.82 0.97 -12.48
C GLN A 58 10.37 1.36 -12.71
N TYR A 59 9.97 2.50 -12.17
CA TYR A 59 8.57 2.94 -12.22
C TYR A 59 8.45 4.27 -12.93
N ASP A 60 7.36 4.43 -13.67
CA ASP A 60 6.92 5.77 -14.07
C ASP A 60 6.24 6.50 -12.89
N ALA A 61 5.71 7.70 -13.15
CA ALA A 61 5.07 8.52 -12.13
C ALA A 61 3.85 7.85 -11.46
N TYR A 62 3.14 6.98 -12.18
CA TYR A 62 1.95 6.27 -11.73
C TYR A 62 2.27 4.86 -11.23
N GLY A 63 3.53 4.45 -11.21
CA GLY A 63 3.92 3.14 -10.73
C GLY A 63 3.82 2.03 -11.76
N SER A 64 3.69 2.36 -13.06
CA SER A 64 3.81 1.35 -14.10
C SER A 64 5.26 0.86 -14.13
N ALA A 65 5.44 -0.44 -13.97
CA ALA A 65 6.75 -1.03 -13.70
C ALA A 65 7.41 -1.58 -14.96
N THR A 66 8.64 -1.19 -15.22
CA THR A 66 9.59 -1.94 -16.06
C THR A 66 10.37 -2.88 -15.16
N VAL A 67 10.12 -4.19 -15.29
CA VAL A 67 10.72 -5.22 -14.43
C VAL A 67 11.70 -6.05 -15.24
N ASN A 68 12.91 -6.26 -14.70
CA ASN A 68 13.90 -7.17 -15.24
C ASN A 68 14.30 -8.19 -14.18
N GLY A 69 14.29 -9.47 -14.52
CA GLY A 69 14.73 -10.54 -13.63
C GLY A 69 14.06 -11.88 -13.92
N ASP A 70 14.62 -12.95 -13.37
CA ASP A 70 14.17 -14.33 -13.59
C ASP A 70 13.11 -14.78 -12.57
N THR A 71 12.72 -13.88 -11.66
CA THR A 71 11.73 -14.14 -10.61
C THR A 71 10.81 -12.95 -10.41
N TYR A 72 9.74 -13.19 -9.67
CA TYR A 72 8.72 -12.20 -9.36
C TYR A 72 8.97 -11.55 -7.99
N SER A 73 8.65 -10.26 -7.87
CA SER A 73 8.59 -9.54 -6.59
C SER A 73 7.13 -9.34 -6.16
N PRO A 74 6.68 -9.91 -5.02
CA PRO A 74 5.30 -9.76 -4.54
C PRO A 74 4.91 -8.33 -4.16
N TYR A 75 5.90 -7.46 -4.00
CA TYR A 75 5.70 -6.06 -3.63
C TYR A 75 6.53 -5.17 -4.55
N GLN A 76 5.93 -4.05 -4.97
CA GLN A 76 6.52 -3.20 -6.00
C GLN A 76 6.37 -1.70 -5.65
N TYR A 77 5.62 -0.95 -6.44
CA TYR A 77 5.40 0.48 -6.29
C TYR A 77 4.84 0.83 -4.91
N ASN A 78 5.43 1.82 -4.24
CA ASN A 78 5.14 2.20 -2.85
C ASN A 78 5.19 1.04 -1.83
N ALA A 79 5.96 -0.02 -2.13
CA ALA A 79 6.08 -1.25 -1.34
C ALA A 79 4.78 -2.05 -1.18
N GLU A 80 3.81 -1.82 -2.06
CA GLU A 80 2.49 -2.44 -2.02
C GLU A 80 2.42 -3.74 -2.79
N ALA A 81 1.50 -4.61 -2.36
CA ALA A 81 1.29 -5.92 -2.96
C ALA A 81 0.70 -5.77 -4.37
N VAL A 82 1.30 -6.48 -5.32
CA VAL A 82 0.81 -6.55 -6.69
C VAL A 82 0.31 -7.97 -6.94
N ASP A 83 -0.78 -8.12 -7.67
CA ASP A 83 -1.14 -9.41 -8.25
C ASP A 83 -0.38 -9.57 -9.56
N TRP A 84 0.47 -10.60 -9.65
CA TRP A 84 1.35 -10.78 -10.81
C TRP A 84 0.61 -11.14 -12.10
N ASN A 85 -0.57 -11.77 -11.99
CA ASN A 85 -1.34 -12.20 -13.17
C ASN A 85 -2.00 -11.01 -13.86
N THR A 86 -2.44 -10.04 -13.07
CA THR A 86 -3.23 -8.90 -13.54
C THR A 86 -2.44 -7.59 -13.55
N GLY A 87 -1.32 -7.53 -12.83
CA GLY A 87 -0.55 -6.29 -12.61
C GLY A 87 -1.24 -5.29 -11.68
N LEU A 88 -2.34 -5.69 -11.01
CA LEU A 88 -3.11 -4.80 -10.16
C LEU A 88 -2.51 -4.73 -8.76
N GLN A 89 -2.49 -3.52 -8.21
CA GLN A 89 -2.03 -3.27 -6.85
C GLN A 89 -3.23 -3.17 -5.91
N TYR A 90 -3.22 -3.94 -4.82
CA TYR A 90 -4.31 -3.88 -3.85
C TYR A 90 -4.04 -2.85 -2.76
N LEU A 91 -4.77 -1.73 -2.81
CA LEU A 91 -4.67 -0.63 -1.86
C LEU A 91 -5.76 -0.70 -0.79
N ARG A 92 -5.97 -1.88 -0.19
CA ARG A 92 -6.96 -2.18 0.89
C ARG A 92 -8.42 -1.95 0.51
N ALA A 93 -8.83 -0.73 0.20
CA ALA A 93 -10.19 -0.46 -0.25
C ALA A 93 -10.42 -0.88 -1.70
N ARG A 94 -9.42 -0.69 -2.56
CA ARG A 94 -9.59 -0.81 -4.02
C ARG A 94 -8.37 -1.39 -4.73
N TYR A 95 -8.62 -1.95 -5.90
CA TYR A 95 -7.58 -2.33 -6.85
C TYR A 95 -7.19 -1.14 -7.72
N TYR A 96 -5.91 -0.80 -7.66
CA TYR A 96 -5.26 0.21 -8.47
C TYR A 96 -4.61 -0.42 -9.70
N ASN A 97 -4.82 0.18 -10.86
CA ASN A 97 -4.18 -0.18 -12.11
C ASN A 97 -3.19 0.93 -12.51
N SER A 98 -1.90 0.67 -12.29
CA SER A 98 -0.84 1.63 -12.60
C SER A 98 -0.67 1.87 -14.10
N GLY A 99 -1.02 0.90 -14.95
CA GLY A 99 -0.95 1.03 -16.42
C GLY A 99 -1.91 2.07 -16.99
N ILE A 100 -3.03 2.34 -16.31
CA ILE A 100 -3.97 3.42 -16.66
C ILE A 100 -3.94 4.60 -15.68
N GLY A 101 -3.18 4.48 -14.59
CA GLY A 101 -3.07 5.52 -13.56
C GLY A 101 -4.30 5.71 -12.67
N GLY A 102 -5.17 4.71 -12.53
CA GLY A 102 -6.44 4.85 -11.80
C GLY A 102 -6.97 3.57 -11.14
N PHE A 103 -8.04 3.72 -10.35
CA PHE A 103 -8.72 2.60 -9.69
C PHE A 103 -9.71 1.90 -10.62
N LEU A 104 -9.93 0.60 -10.39
CA LEU A 104 -10.92 -0.18 -11.13
C LEU A 104 -12.37 0.03 -10.64
N THR A 105 -12.53 0.59 -9.44
CA THR A 105 -13.83 0.77 -8.79
C THR A 105 -13.98 2.19 -8.28
N GLN A 106 -15.22 2.66 -8.20
CA GLN A 106 -15.53 3.96 -7.62
C GLN A 106 -15.14 3.99 -6.15
N ASP A 107 -14.62 5.13 -5.72
CA ASP A 107 -14.47 5.44 -4.32
C ASP A 107 -15.83 5.47 -3.61
N THR A 108 -15.89 4.95 -2.39
CA THR A 108 -17.04 5.16 -1.51
C THR A 108 -17.03 6.58 -0.91
N TYR A 109 -15.88 7.24 -0.88
CA TYR A 109 -15.76 8.65 -0.56
C TYR A 109 -16.11 9.51 -1.77
N LEU A 110 -17.23 10.24 -1.69
CA LEU A 110 -17.79 11.00 -2.82
C LEU A 110 -17.07 12.32 -3.13
N GLY A 111 -15.98 12.62 -2.43
CA GLY A 111 -15.29 13.90 -2.54
C GLY A 111 -16.02 15.05 -1.83
N MET A 112 -15.52 16.26 -2.06
CA MET A 112 -16.09 17.52 -1.59
C MET A 112 -16.68 18.29 -2.77
N LEU A 113 -17.84 18.91 -2.60
CA LEU A 113 -18.46 19.70 -3.67
C LEU A 113 -17.64 20.95 -4.00
N GLU A 114 -16.91 21.45 -3.01
CA GLU A 114 -16.03 22.61 -3.10
C GLU A 114 -14.69 22.29 -3.76
N ASP A 115 -14.34 21.01 -3.94
CA ASP A 115 -13.15 20.55 -4.64
C ASP A 115 -13.52 19.63 -5.81
N PRO A 116 -13.73 20.19 -7.02
CA PRO A 116 -14.13 19.43 -8.20
C PRO A 116 -13.16 18.30 -8.58
N LEU A 117 -11.88 18.36 -8.19
CA LEU A 117 -10.92 17.28 -8.48
C LEU A 117 -11.27 16.00 -7.73
N THR A 118 -11.86 16.12 -6.55
CA THR A 118 -12.28 14.96 -5.73
C THR A 118 -13.52 14.26 -6.26
N GLN A 119 -14.24 14.87 -7.20
CA GLN A 119 -15.47 14.30 -7.78
C GLN A 119 -15.19 13.18 -8.79
N ASN A 120 -13.94 13.04 -9.26
CA ASN A 120 -13.56 11.87 -10.05
C ASN A 120 -13.15 10.71 -9.11
N LEU A 121 -14.12 9.85 -8.83
CA LEU A 121 -14.03 8.74 -7.88
C LEU A 121 -13.10 7.60 -8.31
N TYR A 122 -12.44 7.70 -9.46
CA TYR A 122 -11.47 6.70 -9.95
C TYR A 122 -10.02 7.19 -9.88
N THR A 123 -9.79 8.47 -9.54
CA THR A 123 -8.45 9.05 -9.59
C THR A 123 -7.56 8.49 -8.49
N TYR A 124 -6.32 8.17 -8.85
CA TYR A 124 -5.27 7.92 -7.88
C TYR A 124 -4.61 9.24 -7.51
N THR A 125 -4.58 9.57 -6.21
CA THR A 125 -3.87 10.74 -5.66
C THR A 125 -4.24 12.08 -6.29
N GLY A 126 -5.49 12.24 -6.77
CA GLY A 126 -5.91 13.47 -7.47
C GLY A 126 -5.08 13.79 -8.71
N ASN A 127 -4.58 12.77 -9.40
CA ASN A 127 -3.66 12.87 -10.56
C ASN A 127 -2.30 13.53 -10.25
N ASN A 128 -1.88 13.55 -8.98
CA ASN A 128 -0.54 14.01 -8.58
C ASN A 128 0.26 12.90 -7.88
N PRO A 129 0.51 11.76 -8.56
CA PRO A 129 1.12 10.60 -7.96
C PRO A 129 2.60 10.80 -7.67
N VAL A 130 3.26 11.86 -8.15
CA VAL A 130 4.67 12.17 -7.84
C VAL A 130 4.82 12.68 -6.40
N ASN A 131 3.86 13.49 -5.95
CA ASN A 131 3.93 14.16 -4.65
C ASN A 131 3.10 13.48 -3.57
N LEU A 132 2.15 12.63 -3.97
CA LEU A 132 1.13 12.07 -3.08
C LEU A 132 1.10 10.56 -3.16
N MET A 133 0.68 9.93 -2.08
CA MET A 133 0.47 8.49 -1.97
C MET A 133 -0.93 8.25 -1.40
N ASP A 134 -1.57 7.15 -1.81
CA ASP A 134 -2.84 6.71 -1.23
C ASP A 134 -2.69 5.35 -0.51
N PRO A 135 -2.26 5.36 0.78
CA PRO A 135 -2.13 4.16 1.59
C PRO A 135 -3.45 3.45 1.93
N SER A 136 -4.60 4.13 1.86
CA SER A 136 -5.90 3.55 2.26
C SER A 136 -6.72 3.07 1.07
N GLY A 137 -6.39 3.56 -0.13
CA GLY A 137 -7.19 3.38 -1.32
C GLY A 137 -8.45 4.22 -1.33
N HIS A 138 -8.57 5.29 -0.52
CA HIS A 138 -9.70 6.24 -0.51
C HIS A 138 -9.29 7.67 -0.87
N GLY A 139 -8.07 7.82 -1.38
CA GLY A 139 -7.48 9.09 -1.76
C GLY A 139 -6.44 9.61 -0.76
N TRP A 140 -5.65 10.57 -1.25
CA TRP A 140 -4.57 11.22 -0.52
C TRP A 140 -5.02 12.03 0.70
N LEU A 141 -6.30 12.46 0.75
CA LEU A 141 -6.90 13.17 1.87
C LEU A 141 -7.54 12.25 2.91
N GLY A 142 -7.83 10.99 2.56
CA GLY A 142 -8.52 10.04 3.43
C GLY A 142 -7.80 9.86 4.77
N ASN A 143 -6.47 9.72 4.73
CA ASN A 143 -5.65 9.61 5.94
C ASN A 143 -5.67 10.86 6.84
N LEU A 144 -5.86 12.06 6.28
CA LEU A 144 -5.93 13.29 7.06
C LEU A 144 -7.32 13.47 7.67
N LEU A 145 -8.35 13.13 6.90
CA LEU A 145 -9.74 13.15 7.34
C LEU A 145 -9.98 12.10 8.42
N ASP A 146 -9.62 10.83 8.21
CA ASP A 146 -9.80 9.76 9.20
C ASP A 146 -9.13 10.11 10.54
N LYS A 147 -7.92 10.67 10.49
CA LYS A 147 -7.23 11.17 11.69
C LYS A 147 -7.95 12.36 12.33
N ALA A 148 -8.50 13.27 11.54
CA ALA A 148 -9.30 14.39 12.04
C ALA A 148 -10.61 13.91 12.68
N THR A 149 -11.34 12.97 12.06
CA THR A 149 -12.56 12.37 12.60
C THR A 149 -12.27 11.61 13.89
N GLU A 150 -11.21 10.81 13.93
CA GLU A 150 -10.78 10.13 15.16
C GLU A 150 -10.46 11.11 16.30
N ALA A 151 -9.81 12.23 15.99
CA ALA A 151 -9.50 13.27 16.97
C ALA A 151 -10.78 13.95 17.49
N ILE A 152 -11.73 14.26 16.61
CA ILE A 152 -13.04 14.82 16.96
C ILE A 152 -13.81 13.84 17.85
N ASP A 153 -13.87 12.57 17.49
CA ASP A 153 -14.59 11.53 18.25
C ASP A 153 -14.00 11.32 19.64
N LYS A 154 -12.66 11.34 19.77
CA LYS A 154 -11.98 11.32 21.07
C LYS A 154 -12.35 12.55 21.90
N GLY A 155 -12.42 13.73 21.29
CA GLY A 155 -12.86 14.97 21.93
C GLY A 155 -14.29 14.84 22.47
N ILE A 156 -15.23 14.39 21.63
CA ILE A 156 -16.65 14.19 21.99
C ILE A 156 -16.78 13.16 23.13
N LYS A 157 -16.06 12.03 23.05
CA LYS A 157 -16.04 11.02 24.14
C LYS A 157 -15.53 11.59 25.45
N THR A 158 -14.50 12.44 25.41
CA THR A 158 -13.92 13.07 26.59
C THR A 158 -14.92 14.04 27.23
N ILE A 159 -15.59 14.87 26.42
CA ILE A 159 -16.63 15.80 26.89
C ILE A 159 -17.80 15.02 27.52
N LYS A 160 -18.30 13.98 26.85
CA LYS A 160 -19.37 13.12 27.40
C LYS A 160 -18.98 12.53 28.75
N LYS A 161 -17.75 12.01 28.89
CA LYS A 161 -17.23 11.44 30.14
C LYS A 161 -17.17 12.48 31.28
N GLN A 162 -16.75 13.71 30.99
CA GLN A 162 -16.71 14.80 31.98
C GLN A 162 -18.13 15.20 32.43
N LEU A 163 -19.07 15.28 31.49
CA LEU A 163 -20.47 15.56 31.78
C LEU A 163 -21.13 14.46 32.62
N THR A 164 -20.85 13.18 32.37
CA THR A 164 -21.39 12.09 33.21
C THR A 164 -20.78 12.05 34.62
N LYS A 165 -19.53 12.53 34.78
CA LYS A 165 -18.85 12.62 36.08
C LYS A 165 -19.35 13.80 36.94
N HIS A 166 -19.78 14.89 36.29
CA HIS A 166 -20.29 16.10 36.96
C HIS A 166 -21.82 16.26 36.92
N GLY A 167 -22.54 15.44 36.14
CA GLY A 167 -24.00 15.42 36.02
C GLY A 167 -24.74 14.57 37.05
N LYS A 168 -24.10 14.19 38.16
CA LYS A 168 -24.86 13.78 39.35
C LYS A 168 -25.42 15.04 40.02
N ILE A 169 -26.62 15.43 39.58
CA ILE A 169 -27.63 16.04 40.44
C ILE A 169 -28.75 15.02 40.55
#